data_AF-A0A3S1FAQ8-F1
#
_entry.id   AF-A0A3S1FAQ8-F1
#
_cell.length_a   1.000
_cell.length_b   1.000
_cell.length_c   1.000
_cell.angle_alpha   90.00
_cell.angle_beta   90.00
_cell.angle_gamma   90.00
#
_symmetry.space_group_name_H-M   'P 1'
#
loop_
_entity.id
_entity.type
_entity.pdbx_description
1 polymer ?
#
loop_
_entity_poly.entity_id
_entity_poly.type
_entity_poly.pdbx_seq_one_letter_code
_entity_poly.pdbx_strand_id
1 'polypeptide(L)'
;MYVAVKGGEAAIANAHSLLADRRRGDRSVPALRLDQIVEQLALGVDRVMSEGSLYDRELAALAIVQSRGDLIEAIFLVRAYRTTLPRFGYSKPIDTGTMLVERRVSATYKDLPGGQLLGPTFDYTHRLLDPELAAGADVAEPLQRETEAQAMPRVSAILAREGLIEPDGEMPQDHVPGDITREPLEFPMARDIRLQALSRGDEGFLLALGYSTQRGYARNHPFVGEIRIGEV
;
A
#
# COMPACT_ATOMS: atom_id res chain seq x y z
N MET A 1 41.98 20.13 33.96
CA MET A 1 41.90 20.70 32.60
C MET A 1 41.20 19.66 31.73
N TYR A 2 40.06 19.98 31.14
CA TYR A 2 39.39 19.08 30.18
C TYR A 2 39.84 19.43 28.76
N VAL A 3 40.19 18.42 27.98
CA VAL A 3 40.60 18.57 26.57
C VAL A 3 39.56 17.85 25.71
N ALA A 4 39.07 18.52 24.66
CA ALA A 4 38.14 17.92 23.73
C ALA A 4 38.83 16.78 22.96
N VAL A 5 38.21 15.60 22.96
CA VAL A 5 38.66 14.43 22.20
C VAL A 5 37.63 14.06 21.14
N LYS A 6 38.09 13.54 19.99
CA LYS A 6 37.21 13.01 18.95
C LYS A 6 36.78 11.59 19.34
N GLY A 7 35.48 11.33 19.35
CA GLY A 7 34.93 9.98 19.61
C GLY A 7 33.64 9.66 18.84
N GLY A 8 33.05 10.63 18.14
CA GLY A 8 31.74 10.47 17.50
C GLY A 8 31.72 9.40 16.40
N GLU A 9 32.69 9.39 15.49
CA GLU A 9 32.75 8.43 14.39
C GLU A 9 32.88 6.98 14.91
N ALA A 10 33.79 6.75 15.86
CA ALA A 10 33.95 5.44 16.49
C ALA A 10 32.69 5.00 17.25
N ALA A 11 32.00 5.93 17.92
CA ALA A 11 30.74 5.63 18.60
C ALA A 11 29.64 5.25 17.59
N ILE A 12 29.51 5.97 16.47
CA ILE A 12 28.55 5.68 15.41
C ILE A 12 28.82 4.32 14.77
N ALA A 13 30.07 4.01 14.43
CA ALA A 13 30.44 2.73 13.83
C ALA A 13 30.12 1.54 14.76
N ASN A 14 30.39 1.68 16.06
CA ASN A 14 30.04 0.67 17.05
C ASN A 14 28.51 0.56 17.22
N ALA A 15 27.77 1.67 17.18
CA ALA A 15 26.32 1.66 17.24
C ALA A 15 25.70 0.94 16.03
N HIS A 16 26.23 1.16 14.82
CA HIS A 16 25.80 0.42 13.63
C HIS A 16 26.11 -1.09 13.72
N SER A 17 27.28 -1.45 14.24
CA SER A 17 27.65 -2.86 14.45
C SER A 17 26.71 -3.53 15.45
N LEU A 18 26.39 -2.84 16.55
CA LEU A 18 25.42 -3.30 17.54
C LEU A 18 24.02 -3.43 16.93
N LEU A 19 23.59 -2.48 16.12
CA LEU A 19 22.31 -2.54 15.41
C LEU A 19 22.25 -3.73 14.45
N ALA A 20 23.34 -4.00 13.73
CA ALA A 20 23.44 -5.15 12.82
C ALA A 20 23.38 -6.49 13.58
N ASP A 21 24.06 -6.60 14.72
CA ASP A 21 23.98 -7.79 15.58
C ASP A 21 22.56 -7.96 16.15
N ARG A 22 21.95 -6.88 16.65
CA ARG A 22 20.55 -6.86 17.13
C ARG A 22 19.53 -7.18 16.03
N ARG A 23 19.79 -6.81 14.77
CA ARG A 23 18.98 -7.22 13.62
C ARG A 23 19.12 -8.70 13.36
N ARG A 24 20.33 -9.26 13.43
CA ARG A 24 20.56 -10.69 13.21
C ARG A 24 19.91 -11.55 14.28
N GLY A 25 19.90 -11.11 15.54
CA GLY A 25 19.36 -11.88 16.66
C GLY A 25 20.15 -13.18 16.93
N ASP A 26 19.48 -14.18 17.50
CA ASP A 26 20.09 -15.49 17.74
C ASP A 26 20.50 -16.16 16.42
N ARG A 27 21.77 -16.54 16.32
CA ARG A 27 22.35 -17.14 15.13
C ARG A 27 21.94 -18.60 14.92
N SER A 28 21.35 -19.24 15.93
CA SER A 28 20.74 -20.57 15.81
C SER A 28 19.43 -20.54 15.00
N VAL A 29 18.74 -19.39 14.99
CA VAL A 29 17.53 -19.17 14.19
C VAL A 29 17.94 -18.86 12.74
N PRO A 30 17.31 -19.48 11.73
CA PRO A 30 17.55 -19.15 10.33
C PRO A 30 17.37 -17.66 10.06
N ALA A 31 18.24 -17.10 9.21
CA ALA A 31 18.08 -15.72 8.77
C ALA A 31 16.81 -15.58 7.90
N LEU A 32 16.11 -14.45 8.05
CA LEU A 32 14.96 -14.12 7.21
C LEU A 32 15.38 -14.04 5.74
N ARG A 33 14.58 -14.69 4.87
CA ARG A 33 14.73 -14.61 3.43
C ARG A 33 13.73 -13.60 2.86
N LEU A 34 14.09 -12.95 1.75
CA LEU A 34 13.23 -11.93 1.16
C LEU A 34 11.92 -12.53 0.65
N ASP A 35 11.97 -13.68 -0.01
CA ASP A 35 10.77 -14.38 -0.49
C ASP A 35 9.81 -14.77 0.64
N GLN A 36 10.30 -15.12 1.84
CA GLN A 36 9.42 -15.35 3.00
C GLN A 36 8.62 -14.10 3.35
N ILE A 37 9.23 -12.92 3.30
CA ILE A 37 8.57 -11.65 3.62
C ILE A 37 7.61 -11.25 2.49
N VAL A 38 8.08 -11.39 1.24
CA VAL A 38 7.30 -11.10 0.03
C VAL A 38 6.01 -11.93 -0.03
N GLU A 39 6.09 -13.21 0.33
CA GLU A 39 4.97 -14.15 0.24
C GLU A 39 4.10 -14.20 1.51
N GLN A 40 4.69 -14.09 2.71
CA GLN A 40 3.96 -14.34 3.97
C GLN A 40 3.63 -13.06 4.74
N LEU A 41 4.30 -11.94 4.47
CA LEU A 41 4.08 -10.64 5.10
C LEU A 41 3.65 -9.58 4.06
N ALA A 42 2.93 -10.01 3.02
CA ALA A 42 2.59 -9.21 1.84
C ALA A 42 1.92 -7.87 2.19
N LEU A 43 1.02 -7.81 3.18
CA LEU A 43 0.39 -6.55 3.58
C LEU A 43 1.37 -5.48 4.09
N GLY A 44 2.43 -5.92 4.78
CA GLY A 44 3.51 -5.02 5.21
C GLY A 44 4.33 -4.53 4.01
N VAL A 45 4.58 -5.41 3.05
CA VAL A 45 5.24 -5.08 1.78
C VAL A 45 4.41 -4.07 0.99
N ASP A 46 3.11 -4.26 0.86
CA ASP A 46 2.18 -3.35 0.16
C ASP A 46 2.20 -1.95 0.77
N ARG A 47 2.14 -1.85 2.11
CA ARG A 47 2.23 -0.57 2.81
C ARG A 47 3.56 0.13 2.53
N VAL A 48 4.67 -0.60 2.61
CA VAL A 48 6.01 -0.06 2.32
C VAL A 48 6.14 0.40 0.87
N MET A 49 5.62 -0.36 -0.10
CA MET A 49 5.61 0.04 -1.52
C MET A 49 4.77 1.31 -1.74
N SER A 50 3.57 1.39 -1.15
CA SER A 50 2.65 2.51 -1.32
C SER A 50 3.23 3.81 -0.75
N GLU A 51 3.52 3.85 0.55
CA GLU A 51 4.04 5.05 1.22
C GLU A 51 5.48 5.37 0.77
N GLY A 52 6.23 4.33 0.40
CA GLY A 52 7.57 4.40 -0.19
C GLY A 52 7.59 4.98 -1.62
N SER A 53 6.46 4.86 -2.32
CA SER A 53 6.26 5.29 -3.72
C SER A 53 7.23 4.63 -4.70
N LEU A 54 7.49 3.36 -4.47
CA LEU A 54 8.27 2.50 -5.35
C LEU A 54 7.64 1.11 -5.31
N TYR A 55 7.05 0.71 -6.44
CA TYR A 55 6.45 -0.61 -6.58
C TYR A 55 7.54 -1.63 -6.93
N ASP A 56 8.10 -2.27 -5.91
CA ASP A 56 9.05 -3.38 -6.02
C ASP A 56 8.99 -4.20 -4.71
N ARG A 57 8.45 -5.42 -4.82
CA ARG A 57 8.19 -6.29 -3.65
C ARG A 57 9.48 -6.71 -2.95
N GLU A 58 10.54 -6.99 -3.71
CA GLU A 58 11.81 -7.45 -3.15
C GLU A 58 12.56 -6.32 -2.45
N LEU A 59 12.57 -5.12 -3.02
CA LEU A 59 13.15 -3.93 -2.38
C LEU A 59 12.40 -3.54 -1.11
N ALA A 60 11.07 -3.59 -1.12
CA ALA A 60 10.27 -3.35 0.07
C ALA A 60 10.55 -4.40 1.16
N ALA A 61 10.63 -5.68 0.80
CA ALA A 61 11.01 -6.74 1.72
C ALA A 61 12.43 -6.56 2.29
N LEU A 62 13.39 -6.16 1.45
CA LEU A 62 14.75 -5.83 1.89
C LEU A 62 14.75 -4.67 2.90
N ALA A 63 13.98 -3.63 2.64
CA ALA A 63 13.84 -2.50 3.56
C ALA A 63 13.24 -2.94 4.90
N ILE A 64 12.25 -3.83 4.90
CA ILE A 64 11.65 -4.43 6.11
C ILE A 64 12.70 -5.23 6.90
N VAL A 65 13.52 -6.05 6.24
CA VAL A 65 14.63 -6.77 6.91
C VAL A 65 15.60 -5.77 7.51
N GLN A 66 16.02 -4.77 6.73
CA GLN A 66 17.02 -3.77 7.12
C GLN A 66 16.55 -2.96 8.34
N SER A 67 15.26 -2.59 8.38
CA SER A 67 14.64 -1.84 9.47
C SER A 67 14.19 -2.69 10.66
N ARG A 68 14.42 -4.01 10.62
CA ARG A 68 14.00 -4.96 11.68
C ARG A 68 12.48 -4.98 11.87
N GLY A 69 11.72 -4.78 10.80
CA GLY A 69 10.26 -4.73 10.84
C GLY A 69 9.67 -3.37 11.20
N ASP A 70 10.49 -2.33 11.46
CA ASP A 70 9.98 -0.97 11.58
C ASP A 70 9.55 -0.47 10.19
N LEU A 71 8.24 -0.35 9.98
CA LEU A 71 7.70 0.02 8.69
C LEU A 71 7.95 1.49 8.35
N ILE A 72 8.03 2.39 9.34
CA ILE A 72 8.31 3.82 9.09
C ILE A 72 9.73 3.96 8.56
N GLU A 73 10.69 3.28 9.18
CA GLU A 73 12.07 3.25 8.70
C GLU A 73 12.19 2.54 7.35
N ALA A 74 11.45 1.42 7.13
CA ALA A 74 11.44 0.74 5.84
C ALA A 74 10.93 1.65 4.71
N ILE A 75 9.82 2.37 4.95
CA ILE A 75 9.28 3.37 4.01
C ILE A 75 10.31 4.45 3.72
N PHE A 76 11.00 4.95 4.74
CA PHE A 76 12.05 5.96 4.56
C PHE A 76 13.22 5.44 3.72
N LEU A 77 13.68 4.22 3.97
CA LEU A 77 14.72 3.54 3.17
C LEU A 77 14.32 3.43 1.69
N VAL A 78 13.08 3.01 1.41
CA VAL A 78 12.57 2.91 0.04
C VAL A 78 12.49 4.29 -0.64
N ARG A 79 12.01 5.32 0.07
CA ARG A 79 11.96 6.70 -0.46
C ARG A 79 13.34 7.25 -0.76
N ALA A 80 14.31 7.00 0.15
CA ALA A 80 15.69 7.38 -0.05
C ALA A 80 16.29 6.65 -1.26
N TYR A 81 16.10 5.34 -1.36
CA TYR A 81 16.58 4.54 -2.48
C TYR A 81 16.03 5.03 -3.83
N ARG A 82 14.74 5.37 -3.90
CA ARG A 82 14.11 5.95 -5.10
C ARG A 82 14.86 7.18 -5.63
N THR A 83 15.46 8.01 -4.76
CA THR A 83 16.22 9.20 -5.20
C THR A 83 17.51 8.86 -5.95
N THR A 84 18.00 7.64 -5.82
CA THR A 84 19.22 7.15 -6.50
C THR A 84 18.92 6.59 -7.89
N LEU A 85 17.65 6.35 -8.20
CA LEU A 85 17.23 5.69 -9.44
C LEU A 85 16.99 6.72 -10.56
N PRO A 86 17.43 6.44 -11.80
CA PRO A 86 17.07 7.26 -12.95
C PRO A 86 15.59 7.10 -13.29
N ARG A 87 14.96 8.19 -13.74
CA ARG A 87 13.61 8.14 -14.31
C ARG A 87 13.69 7.90 -15.81
N PHE A 88 13.30 6.71 -16.26
CA PHE A 88 13.32 6.35 -17.69
C PHE A 88 12.14 6.93 -18.49
N GLY A 89 11.00 7.15 -17.85
CA GLY A 89 9.80 7.66 -18.52
C GLY A 89 8.57 7.60 -17.63
N TYR A 90 7.40 7.71 -18.26
CA TYR A 90 6.09 7.62 -17.65
C TYR A 90 5.31 6.46 -18.28
N SER A 91 4.49 5.77 -17.48
CA SER A 91 3.54 4.80 -18.01
C SER A 91 2.41 5.52 -18.76
N LYS A 92 1.64 4.75 -19.53
CA LYS A 92 0.29 5.18 -19.90
C LYS A 92 -0.59 5.20 -18.64
N PRO A 93 -1.70 5.98 -18.63
CA PRO A 93 -2.69 5.88 -17.56
C PRO A 93 -3.20 4.44 -17.40
N ILE A 94 -3.37 4.01 -16.15
CA ILE A 94 -3.84 2.66 -15.81
C ILE A 94 -5.35 2.55 -16.10
N ASP A 95 -5.77 1.53 -16.85
CA ASP A 95 -7.18 1.25 -17.11
C ASP A 95 -7.73 0.14 -16.19
N THR A 96 -8.22 0.56 -15.02
CA THR A 96 -8.83 -0.34 -14.02
C THR A 96 -10.17 -0.94 -14.45
N GLY A 97 -10.71 -0.54 -15.62
CA GLY A 97 -11.86 -1.19 -16.24
C GLY A 97 -11.53 -2.58 -16.79
N THR A 98 -10.25 -2.85 -17.08
CA THR A 98 -9.75 -4.11 -17.64
C THR A 98 -9.03 -5.01 -16.61
N MET A 99 -9.08 -4.63 -15.33
CA MET A 99 -8.43 -5.35 -14.23
C MET A 99 -8.81 -6.83 -14.20
N LEU A 100 -7.82 -7.70 -14.04
CA LEU A 100 -8.03 -9.10 -13.68
C LEU A 100 -8.34 -9.15 -12.17
N VAL A 101 -9.64 -9.10 -11.87
CA VAL A 101 -10.15 -8.91 -10.50
C VAL A 101 -9.97 -10.17 -9.65
N GLU A 102 -9.32 -10.01 -8.50
CA GLU A 102 -9.21 -11.01 -7.44
C GLU A 102 -10.24 -10.77 -6.32
N ARG A 103 -10.49 -9.50 -6.00
CA ARG A 103 -11.51 -9.05 -5.03
C ARG A 103 -12.31 -7.90 -5.61
N ARG A 104 -13.62 -7.91 -5.41
CA ARG A 104 -14.54 -6.83 -5.78
C ARG A 104 -15.76 -6.80 -4.88
N VAL A 105 -15.91 -5.74 -4.12
CA VAL A 105 -17.05 -5.55 -3.22
C VAL A 105 -17.67 -4.16 -3.36
N SER A 106 -18.98 -4.06 -3.13
CA SER A 106 -19.72 -2.80 -3.09
C SER A 106 -20.76 -2.82 -1.99
N ALA A 107 -20.90 -1.69 -1.28
CA ALA A 107 -21.93 -1.50 -0.27
C ALA A 107 -23.18 -0.78 -0.80
N THR A 108 -23.19 -0.35 -2.07
CA THR A 108 -24.30 0.40 -2.67
C THR A 108 -25.34 -0.49 -3.36
N TYR A 109 -24.96 -1.73 -3.70
CA TYR A 109 -25.84 -2.73 -4.30
C TYR A 109 -25.71 -4.06 -3.56
N LYS A 110 -26.82 -4.79 -3.46
CA LYS A 110 -26.80 -6.17 -2.98
C LYS A 110 -26.03 -7.07 -3.96
N ASP A 111 -26.42 -7.02 -5.23
CA ASP A 111 -25.84 -7.80 -6.32
C ASP A 111 -25.36 -6.88 -7.45
N LEU A 112 -24.28 -7.27 -8.13
CA LEU A 112 -23.66 -6.52 -9.22
C LEU A 112 -23.49 -7.40 -10.46
N PRO A 113 -23.46 -6.84 -11.68
CA PRO A 113 -22.91 -7.54 -12.83
C PRO A 113 -21.48 -8.02 -12.52
N GLY A 114 -21.19 -9.31 -12.71
CA GLY A 114 -19.95 -9.97 -12.29
C GLY A 114 -19.88 -10.36 -10.80
N GLY A 115 -20.92 -10.06 -10.02
CA GLY A 115 -21.06 -10.48 -8.63
C GLY A 115 -20.22 -9.71 -7.60
N GLN A 116 -20.44 -10.04 -6.33
CA GLN A 116 -19.61 -9.67 -5.20
C GLN A 116 -18.54 -10.75 -5.01
N LEU A 117 -17.27 -10.38 -5.12
CA LEU A 117 -16.12 -11.27 -4.98
C LEU A 117 -15.35 -10.86 -3.71
N LEU A 118 -15.44 -11.66 -2.65
CA LEU A 118 -14.76 -11.35 -1.40
C LEU A 118 -13.23 -11.47 -1.52
N GLY A 119 -12.73 -12.39 -2.35
CA GLY A 119 -11.29 -12.67 -2.45
C GLY A 119 -10.66 -13.04 -1.09
N PRO A 120 -9.32 -13.04 -0.98
CA PRO A 120 -8.63 -13.22 0.29
C PRO A 120 -8.86 -11.99 1.19
N THR A 121 -9.49 -12.17 2.35
CA THR A 121 -9.85 -11.05 3.24
C THR A 121 -9.95 -11.45 4.71
N PHE A 122 -9.68 -10.49 5.60
CA PHE A 122 -9.89 -10.61 7.03
C PHE A 122 -11.28 -10.17 7.51
N ASP A 123 -12.13 -9.59 6.65
CA ASP A 123 -13.35 -8.87 7.05
C ASP A 123 -14.25 -9.66 8.01
N TYR A 124 -14.43 -10.96 7.75
CA TYR A 124 -15.36 -11.82 8.47
C TYR A 124 -14.70 -12.83 9.41
N THR A 125 -13.39 -12.71 9.65
CA THR A 125 -12.66 -13.62 10.54
C THR A 125 -12.98 -13.36 12.02
N HIS A 126 -12.88 -14.37 12.88
CA HIS A 126 -12.86 -14.13 14.32
C HIS A 126 -11.44 -13.71 14.73
N ARG A 127 -11.32 -12.62 15.49
CA ARG A 127 -10.03 -12.03 15.86
C ARG A 127 -9.43 -12.76 17.07
N LEU A 128 -9.15 -14.04 16.89
CA LEU A 128 -8.53 -14.93 17.88
C LEU A 128 -7.14 -15.32 17.40
N LEU A 129 -6.17 -15.39 18.32
CA LEU A 129 -4.86 -15.93 17.99
C LEU A 129 -4.98 -17.42 17.70
N ASP A 130 -4.29 -17.86 16.65
CA ASP A 130 -4.27 -19.25 16.20
C ASP A 130 -2.91 -19.90 16.52
N PRO A 131 -2.81 -20.74 17.57
CA PRO A 131 -1.57 -21.42 17.93
C PRO A 131 -1.13 -22.47 16.89
N GLU A 132 -2.02 -22.95 16.02
CA GLU A 132 -1.70 -24.00 15.05
C GLU A 132 -0.72 -23.49 13.98
N LEU A 133 -0.77 -22.19 13.65
CA LEU A 133 0.18 -21.55 12.74
C LEU A 133 1.62 -21.63 13.23
N ALA A 134 1.86 -21.65 14.55
CA ALA A 134 3.20 -21.79 15.11
C ALA A 134 3.79 -23.20 14.89
N ALA A 135 2.95 -24.20 14.63
CA ALA A 135 3.37 -25.56 14.32
C ALA A 135 3.68 -25.77 12.83
N GLY A 136 3.43 -24.76 11.97
CA GLY A 136 3.71 -24.83 10.54
C GLY A 136 2.82 -25.84 9.82
N ALA A 137 1.52 -25.89 10.15
CA ALA A 137 0.58 -26.79 9.51
C ALA A 137 0.47 -26.52 8.00
N ASP A 138 0.45 -27.58 7.20
CA ASP A 138 0.19 -27.50 5.77
C ASP A 138 -1.24 -26.99 5.52
N VAL A 139 -1.38 -26.04 4.60
CA VAL A 139 -2.68 -25.50 4.17
C VAL A 139 -3.06 -26.16 2.85
N ALA A 140 -4.24 -26.77 2.80
CA ALA A 140 -4.76 -27.35 1.57
C ALA A 140 -5.02 -26.26 0.52
N GLU A 141 -4.80 -26.59 -0.75
CA GLU A 141 -5.17 -25.69 -1.84
C GLU A 141 -6.68 -25.37 -1.81
N PRO A 142 -7.06 -24.11 -2.08
CA PRO A 142 -8.46 -23.72 -2.08
C PRO A 142 -9.21 -24.40 -3.23
N LEU A 143 -10.50 -24.65 -3.01
CA LEU A 143 -11.38 -25.14 -4.07
C LEU A 143 -11.42 -24.13 -5.22
N GLN A 144 -11.22 -24.63 -6.44
CA GLN A 144 -11.30 -23.84 -7.65
C GLN A 144 -12.66 -24.02 -8.31
N ARG A 145 -13.15 -22.96 -8.94
CA ARG A 145 -14.38 -22.97 -9.74
C ARG A 145 -14.04 -22.46 -11.13
N GLU A 146 -14.46 -23.20 -12.16
CA GLU A 146 -14.41 -22.69 -13.53
C GLU A 146 -15.24 -21.41 -13.61
N THR A 147 -14.65 -20.35 -14.17
CA THR A 147 -15.32 -19.08 -14.36
C THR A 147 -15.28 -18.72 -15.83
N GLU A 148 -16.41 -18.25 -16.34
CA GLU A 148 -16.44 -17.58 -17.64
C GLU A 148 -16.00 -16.13 -17.47
N ALA A 149 -15.40 -15.58 -18.52
CA ALA A 149 -15.09 -14.16 -18.58
C ALA A 149 -16.39 -13.36 -18.56
N GLN A 150 -16.69 -12.72 -17.42
CA GLN A 150 -17.83 -11.83 -17.28
C GLN A 150 -17.36 -10.39 -17.19
N ALA A 151 -18.10 -9.49 -17.84
CA ALA A 151 -17.86 -8.06 -17.69
C ALA A 151 -18.10 -7.63 -16.23
N MET A 152 -17.10 -6.99 -15.62
CA MET A 152 -17.16 -6.41 -14.28
C MET A 152 -17.13 -4.88 -14.36
N PRO A 153 -18.19 -4.23 -14.88
CA PRO A 153 -18.23 -2.78 -15.00
C PRO A 153 -18.04 -2.13 -13.63
N ARG A 154 -17.36 -0.98 -13.62
CA ARG A 154 -17.20 -0.16 -12.42
C ARG A 154 -18.57 0.26 -11.90
N VAL A 155 -18.76 0.24 -10.58
CA VAL A 155 -20.04 0.65 -9.98
C VAL A 155 -20.36 2.10 -10.29
N SER A 156 -19.35 2.97 -10.36
CA SER A 156 -19.52 4.35 -10.82
C SER A 156 -20.06 4.43 -12.25
N ALA A 157 -19.65 3.55 -13.16
CA ALA A 157 -20.17 3.51 -14.52
C ALA A 157 -21.65 3.06 -14.57
N ILE A 158 -22.07 2.20 -13.65
CA ILE A 158 -23.49 1.82 -13.50
C ILE A 158 -24.30 3.04 -13.04
N LEU A 159 -23.87 3.68 -11.94
CA LEU A 159 -24.53 4.86 -11.39
C LEU A 159 -24.59 6.03 -12.40
N ALA A 160 -23.53 6.23 -13.19
CA ALA A 160 -23.49 7.28 -14.20
C ALA A 160 -24.50 7.03 -15.34
N ARG A 161 -24.67 5.77 -15.77
CA ARG A 161 -25.68 5.40 -16.79
C ARG A 161 -27.11 5.66 -16.30
N GLU A 162 -27.33 5.58 -14.99
CA GLU A 162 -28.61 5.87 -14.34
C GLU A 162 -28.80 7.37 -14.01
N GLY A 163 -27.78 8.21 -14.27
CA GLY A 163 -27.84 9.63 -13.96
C GLY A 163 -27.77 9.95 -12.46
N LEU A 164 -27.27 9.01 -11.64
CA LEU A 164 -27.18 9.16 -10.19
C LEU A 164 -25.88 9.80 -9.70
N ILE A 165 -24.86 9.88 -10.57
CA ILE A 165 -23.60 10.56 -10.27
C ILE A 165 -23.13 11.36 -11.49
N GLU A 166 -22.32 12.39 -11.22
CA GLU A 166 -21.60 13.13 -12.25
C GLU A 166 -20.41 12.31 -12.77
N PRO A 167 -20.01 12.49 -14.04
CA PRO A 167 -18.77 11.91 -14.56
C PRO A 167 -17.54 12.51 -13.86
N ASP A 168 -16.40 11.81 -13.92
CA ASP A 168 -15.13 12.22 -13.29
C ASP A 168 -14.54 13.57 -13.81
N GLY A 169 -15.19 14.18 -14.81
CA GLY A 169 -14.75 15.37 -15.53
C GLY A 169 -13.84 15.05 -16.72
N GLU A 170 -13.70 16.01 -17.63
CA GLU A 170 -12.71 15.95 -18.71
C GLU A 170 -11.52 16.84 -18.34
N MET A 171 -10.30 16.29 -18.48
CA MET A 171 -9.09 17.09 -18.41
C MET A 171 -8.70 17.51 -19.84
N PRO A 172 -8.08 18.69 -20.04
CA PRO A 172 -7.50 19.05 -21.32
C PRO A 172 -6.58 17.93 -21.85
N GLN A 173 -6.59 17.72 -23.17
CA GLN A 173 -5.81 16.64 -23.80
C GLN A 173 -4.29 16.80 -23.58
N ASP A 174 -3.84 18.01 -23.34
CA ASP A 174 -2.47 18.42 -23.02
C ASP A 174 -2.21 18.60 -21.53
N HIS A 175 -3.14 18.22 -20.65
CA HIS A 175 -2.96 18.30 -19.20
C HIS A 175 -1.79 17.41 -18.75
N VAL A 176 -0.83 18.03 -18.08
CA VAL A 176 0.30 17.33 -17.45
C VAL A 176 0.01 17.26 -15.94
N PRO A 177 -0.06 16.05 -15.34
CA PRO A 177 -0.25 15.92 -13.91
C PRO A 177 0.89 16.58 -13.12
N GLY A 178 0.55 17.27 -12.03
CA GLY A 178 1.55 17.80 -11.10
C GLY A 178 2.42 16.69 -10.48
N ASP A 179 3.66 17.00 -10.09
CA ASP A 179 4.59 16.04 -9.49
C ASP A 179 5.32 16.63 -8.28
N ILE A 180 4.83 16.30 -7.08
CA ILE A 180 5.40 16.73 -5.79
C ILE A 180 6.79 16.16 -5.50
N THR A 181 7.28 15.26 -6.35
CA THR A 181 8.65 14.74 -6.27
C THR A 181 9.64 15.55 -7.10
N ARG A 182 9.15 16.57 -7.82
CA ARG A 182 9.95 17.51 -8.61
C ARG A 182 9.73 18.95 -8.18
N GLU A 183 8.49 19.30 -7.86
CA GLU A 183 8.09 20.65 -7.49
C GLU A 183 7.62 20.69 -6.03
N PRO A 184 7.99 21.72 -5.26
CA PRO A 184 7.53 21.88 -3.88
C PRO A 184 6.01 22.12 -3.83
N LEU A 185 5.40 21.79 -2.69
CA LEU A 185 3.97 21.97 -2.49
C LEU A 185 3.60 23.45 -2.30
N GLU A 186 2.63 23.91 -3.09
CA GLU A 186 2.01 25.22 -2.94
C GLU A 186 0.50 25.07 -2.72
N PHE A 187 -0.07 25.92 -1.86
CA PHE A 187 -1.49 25.91 -1.52
C PHE A 187 -2.20 27.10 -2.16
N PRO A 188 -3.42 26.92 -2.72
CA PRO A 188 -4.20 25.69 -2.78
C PRO A 188 -3.71 24.69 -3.86
N MET A 189 -3.73 23.39 -3.53
CA MET A 189 -3.31 22.32 -4.45
C MET A 189 -4.43 21.90 -5.41
N ALA A 190 -4.08 21.55 -6.66
CA ALA A 190 -4.96 20.86 -7.60
C ALA A 190 -5.26 19.40 -7.20
N ARG A 191 -6.30 18.77 -7.79
CA ARG A 191 -6.79 17.44 -7.36
C ARG A 191 -5.76 16.33 -7.54
N ASP A 192 -5.06 16.31 -8.66
CA ASP A 192 -3.99 15.37 -8.98
C ASP A 192 -2.85 15.44 -7.95
N ILE A 193 -2.41 16.64 -7.59
CA ILE A 193 -1.39 16.86 -6.56
C ILE A 193 -1.87 16.36 -5.19
N ARG A 194 -3.13 16.62 -4.82
CA ARG A 194 -3.71 16.11 -3.57
C ARG A 194 -3.75 14.57 -3.56
N LEU A 195 -4.16 13.95 -4.66
CA LEU A 195 -4.19 12.48 -4.78
C LEU A 195 -2.79 11.88 -4.72
N GLN A 196 -1.80 12.50 -5.37
CA GLN A 196 -0.40 12.10 -5.28
C GLN A 196 0.09 12.19 -3.83
N ALA A 197 -0.22 13.27 -3.12
CA ALA A 197 0.15 13.42 -1.71
C ALA A 197 -0.53 12.38 -0.81
N LEU A 198 -1.82 12.11 -1.00
CA LEU A 198 -2.58 11.12 -0.23
C LEU A 198 -2.05 9.71 -0.43
N SER A 199 -1.69 9.31 -1.66
CA SER A 199 -1.11 7.98 -1.94
C SER A 199 0.22 7.72 -1.22
N ARG A 200 0.88 8.79 -0.75
CA ARG A 200 2.20 8.80 -0.10
C ARG A 200 2.12 9.12 1.39
N GLY A 201 0.92 9.33 1.92
CA GLY A 201 0.68 9.72 3.30
C GLY A 201 0.67 8.52 4.23
N ASP A 202 0.94 8.78 5.51
CA ASP A 202 0.86 7.75 6.55
C ASP A 202 -0.57 7.20 6.68
N GLU A 203 -0.70 5.88 6.57
CA GLU A 203 -1.98 5.19 6.64
C GLU A 203 -2.74 5.51 7.93
N GLY A 204 -2.07 5.49 9.09
CA GLY A 204 -2.69 5.73 10.39
C GLY A 204 -3.24 7.15 10.54
N PHE A 205 -2.46 8.14 10.08
CA PHE A 205 -2.86 9.54 10.06
C PHE A 205 -4.08 9.78 9.15
N LEU A 206 -4.05 9.25 7.93
CA LEU A 206 -5.16 9.40 6.98
C LEU A 206 -6.42 8.66 7.45
N LEU A 207 -6.28 7.49 8.07
CA LEU A 207 -7.39 6.78 8.71
C LEU A 207 -8.01 7.60 9.85
N ALA A 208 -7.20 8.23 10.70
CA ALA A 208 -7.70 9.09 11.78
C ALA A 208 -8.47 10.30 11.22
N LEU A 209 -7.96 10.94 10.17
CA LEU A 209 -8.67 12.02 9.48
C LEU A 209 -9.98 11.53 8.87
N GLY A 210 -9.98 10.42 8.12
CA GLY A 210 -11.18 9.82 7.55
C GLY A 210 -12.22 9.49 8.63
N TYR A 211 -11.79 8.87 9.73
CA TYR A 211 -12.64 8.55 10.86
C TYR A 211 -13.27 9.80 11.49
N SER A 212 -12.53 10.90 11.63
CA SER A 212 -13.07 12.16 12.15
C SER A 212 -14.25 12.68 11.33
N THR A 213 -14.19 12.55 9.99
CA THR A 213 -15.29 12.96 9.09
C THR A 213 -16.53 12.10 9.27
N GLN A 214 -16.34 10.79 9.50
CA GLN A 214 -17.44 9.87 9.81
C GLN A 214 -18.10 10.20 11.15
N ARG A 215 -17.34 10.78 12.09
CA ARG A 215 -17.82 11.22 13.41
C ARG A 215 -18.42 12.63 13.43
N GLY A 216 -18.44 13.32 12.29
CA GLY A 216 -19.17 14.59 12.12
C GLY A 216 -18.30 15.82 11.83
N TYR A 217 -16.96 15.71 11.92
CA TYR A 217 -16.07 16.81 11.57
C TYR A 217 -16.01 16.97 10.03
N ALA A 218 -16.74 17.94 9.48
CA ALA A 218 -16.91 18.10 8.03
C ALA A 218 -17.49 16.84 7.35
N ARG A 219 -18.64 16.36 7.86
CA ARG A 219 -19.34 15.16 7.38
C ARG A 219 -19.62 15.22 5.87
N ASN A 220 -19.34 14.12 5.17
CA ASN A 220 -19.54 13.97 3.72
C ASN A 220 -20.40 12.74 3.32
N HIS A 221 -21.02 12.06 4.29
CA HIS A 221 -21.93 10.91 4.08
C HIS A 221 -21.36 9.81 3.17
N PRO A 222 -20.23 9.16 3.54
CA PRO A 222 -19.53 8.26 2.65
C PRO A 222 -20.23 6.90 2.52
N PHE A 223 -20.20 6.34 1.31
CA PHE A 223 -20.52 4.94 1.02
C PHE A 223 -19.35 4.29 0.27
N VAL A 224 -19.14 3.00 0.48
CA VAL A 224 -18.18 2.23 -0.31
C VAL A 224 -18.84 1.87 -1.65
N GLY A 225 -18.66 2.75 -2.64
CA GLY A 225 -19.16 2.52 -3.99
C GLY A 225 -18.59 1.25 -4.61
N GLU A 226 -17.27 1.09 -4.56
CA GLU A 226 -16.58 -0.13 -4.98
C GLU A 226 -15.18 -0.20 -4.36
N ILE A 227 -14.76 -1.38 -3.93
CA ILE A 227 -13.35 -1.73 -3.72
C ILE A 227 -13.04 -2.88 -4.65
N ARG A 228 -12.01 -2.73 -5.49
CA ARG A 228 -11.50 -3.79 -6.36
C ARG A 228 -9.99 -3.93 -6.23
N ILE A 229 -9.52 -5.17 -6.24
CA ILE A 229 -8.10 -5.56 -6.16
C ILE A 229 -7.85 -6.58 -7.27
N GLY A 230 -6.72 -6.44 -7.96
CA GLY A 230 -6.36 -7.29 -9.07
C GLY A 230 -5.20 -6.71 -9.88
N GLU A 231 -4.85 -7.40 -10.96
CA GLU A 231 -3.76 -7.02 -11.87
C GLU A 231 -4.25 -6.14 -13.01
N VAL A 232 -3.43 -5.17 -13.44
CA VAL A 232 -3.70 -4.24 -14.56
C VAL A 232 -2.46 -4.07 -15.43
#